data_AF-A0A969PAX9-F1
#
_entry.id   AF-A0A969PAX9-F1
#
_cell.length_a   1.000
_cell.length_b   1.000
_cell.length_c   1.000
_cell.angle_alpha   90.00
_cell.angle_beta   90.00
_cell.angle_gamma   90.00
#
_symmetry.space_group_name_H-M   'P 1'
#
loop_
_entity.id
_entity.type
_entity.pdbx_description
1 polymer ?
#
loop_
_entity_poly.entity_id
_entity_poly.type
_entity_poly.pdbx_seq_one_letter_code
_entity_poly.pdbx_strand_id
1 'polypeptide(L)' 'MKLGEILLRRKLISQQQLNEVLTEQQLNCKPLGELLVEHSAISKQDLEVSLQEQKWRKNGFWVIK' A
#
# COMPACT_ATOMS: atom_id res chain seq x y z
N MET A 1 -0.06 -3.24 -10.83
CA MET A 1 0.19 -2.07 -9.98
C MET A 1 0.52 -2.54 -8.57
N LYS A 2 1.59 -2.02 -7.96
CA LYS A 2 1.99 -2.40 -6.59
C LYS A 2 1.23 -1.56 -5.56
N LEU A 3 1.09 -2.08 -4.34
CA LEU A 3 0.40 -1.40 -3.24
C LEU A 3 1.08 -0.05 -2.91
N GLY A 4 2.41 -0.03 -2.82
CA GLY A 4 3.17 1.20 -2.57
C GLY A 4 2.90 2.32 -3.57
N GLU A 5 2.70 2.00 -4.85
CA GLU A 5 2.37 3.00 -5.88
C GLU A 5 0.96 3.60 -5.69
N ILE A 6 0.00 2.77 -5.28
CA ILE A 6 -1.38 3.21 -5.00
C ILE A 6 -1.37 4.18 -3.81
N LEU A 7 -0.63 3.83 -2.76
CA LEU A 7 -0.51 4.65 -1.55
C LEU A 7 0.20 5.99 -1.83
N LEU A 8 1.26 5.98 -2.64
CA LEU A 8 1.93 7.20 -3.11
C LEU A 8 0.98 8.09 -3.92
N ARG A 9 0.22 7.50 -4.86
CA ARG A 9 -0.75 8.26 -5.68
C ARG A 9 -1.84 8.90 -4.84
N ARG A 10 -2.29 8.20 -3.79
CA ARG A 10 -3.28 8.71 -2.83
C ARG A 10 -2.71 9.72 -1.85
N LYS A 11 -1.41 10.03 -1.92
CA LYS A 11 -0.67 10.87 -0.96
C LYS A 11 -0.81 10.42 0.49
N LEU A 12 -1.04 9.12 0.69
CA LEU A 12 -1.13 8.51 2.02
C LEU A 12 0.27 8.34 2.64
N ILE A 13 1.26 8.10 1.79
CA ILE A 13 2.66 7.93 2.20
C ILE A 13 3.57 8.75 1.30
N SER A 14 4.75 9.11 1.82
CA SER A 14 5.84 9.69 1.03
C SER A 14 6.74 8.61 0.43
N GLN A 15 7.50 8.95 -0.62
CA GLN A 15 8.50 8.02 -1.19
C GLN A 15 9.53 7.58 -0.15
N GLN A 16 9.91 8.48 0.76
CA GLN A 16 10.84 8.17 1.85
C GLN A 16 10.27 7.08 2.77
N GLN A 17 9.05 7.27 3.30
CA GLN A 17 8.39 6.28 4.16
C GLN A 17 8.16 4.95 3.45
N LEU A 18 7.83 4.96 2.16
CA LEU A 18 7.75 3.72 1.38
C LEU A 18 9.09 2.98 1.37
N ASN A 19 10.19 3.71 1.21
CA ASN A 19 11.52 3.12 1.12
C ASN A 19 12.02 2.58 2.47
N GLU A 20 11.72 3.28 3.57
CA GLU A 20 12.00 2.80 4.93
C GLU A 20 11.26 1.49 5.20
N VAL A 21 9.96 1.46 4.92
CA VAL A 21 9.15 0.26 5.16
C VAL A 21 9.48 -0.89 4.20
N LEU A 22 9.90 -0.60 2.97
CA LEU A 22 10.44 -1.62 2.05
C LEU A 22 11.72 -2.25 2.60
N THR A 23 12.61 -1.44 3.18
CA THR A 23 13.84 -1.93 3.81
C THR A 23 13.52 -2.86 4.98
N GLU A 24 12.58 -2.46 5.84
CA GLU A 24 12.11 -3.29 6.95
C GLU A 24 11.38 -4.56 6.50
N GLN A 25 10.61 -4.48 5.42
CA GLN A 25 9.95 -5.64 4.82
C GLN A 25 10.97 -6.70 4.38
N GLN A 26 12.11 -6.29 3.81
CA GLN A 26 13.16 -7.22 3.42
C GLN A 26 13.80 -7.94 4.62
N LEU A 27 13.84 -7.28 5.77
CA LEU A 27 14.42 -7.83 7.00
C LEU A 27 13.43 -8.72 7.76
N ASN A 28 12.15 -8.35 7.80
CA ASN A 28 11.14 -9.01 8.64
C ASN A 28 10.18 -9.93 7.86
N CYS A 29 10.27 -10.02 6.53
CA CYS A 29 9.34 -10.76 5.67
C CYS A 29 7.85 -10.45 5.92
N LYS A 30 7.55 -9.28 6.51
CA LYS A 30 6.18 -8.82 6.78
C LYS A 30 5.58 -8.16 5.54
N PRO A 31 4.24 -8.17 5.38
CA PRO A 31 3.62 -7.45 4.29
C PRO A 31 3.72 -5.94 4.50
N LEU A 32 4.08 -5.23 3.43
CA LEU A 32 4.25 -3.77 3.39
C LEU A 32 3.06 -3.01 4.00
N GLY A 33 1.84 -3.50 3.74
CA GLY A 33 0.62 -2.89 4.25
C GLY A 33 0.52 -2.90 5.77
N GLU A 34 0.86 -4.02 6.41
CA GLU A 34 0.82 -4.12 7.86
C GLU A 34 1.90 -3.25 8.51
N LEU A 35 3.12 -3.26 7.96
CA LEU A 35 4.20 -2.38 8.45
C LEU A 35 3.80 -0.91 8.36
N LEU A 36 3.16 -0.47 7.28
CA LEU A 36 2.71 0.92 7.15
C LEU A 36 1.64 1.31 8.17
N VAL A 37 0.82 0.36 8.61
CA VAL A 37 -0.14 0.57 9.70
C VAL A 37 0.56 0.58 11.06
N GLU A 38 1.51 -0.33 11.28
CA GLU A 38 2.33 -0.37 12.51
C GLU A 38 3.11 0.93 12.70
N HIS A 39 3.67 1.49 11.61
CA HIS A 39 4.37 2.76 11.59
C HIS A 39 3.44 3.99 11.68
N SER A 40 2.13 3.79 11.84
CA SER A 40 1.11 4.87 11.80
C SER A 40 1.20 5.75 10.55
N ALA A 41 1.79 5.25 9.46
CA ALA A 41 1.90 5.96 8.20
C ALA A 41 0.55 5.97 7.46
N ILE A 42 -0.26 4.91 7.63
CA ILE A 42 -1.62 4.81 7.10
C ILE A 42 -2.55 4.16 8.13
N SER A 43 -3.85 4.44 8.07
CA SER A 43 -4.83 3.72 8.88
C SER A 43 -5.18 2.36 8.27
N LYS A 44 -5.70 1.43 9.09
CA LYS A 44 -6.21 0.13 8.62
C LYS A 44 -7.26 0.29 7.51
N GLN A 45 -8.13 1.29 7.63
CA GLN A 45 -9.14 1.58 6.63
C GLN A 45 -8.51 1.99 5.28
N ASP A 46 -7.50 2.87 5.30
CA ASP A 46 -6.78 3.29 4.09
C ASP A 46 -6.04 2.12 3.41
N LEU A 47 -5.49 1.21 4.22
CA LEU A 47 -4.88 -0.02 3.74
C LEU A 47 -5.90 -0.90 3.03
N GLU A 48 -7.07 -1.14 3.64
CA GLU A 48 -8.13 -1.96 3.05
C GLU A 48 -8.59 -1.42 1.69
N VAL A 49 -8.87 -0.11 1.62
CA VAL A 49 -9.30 0.51 0.35
C VAL A 49 -8.20 0.41 -0.71
N SER A 50 -6.93 0.56 -0.33
CA SER A 50 -5.80 0.45 -1.25
C SER A 50 -5.57 -0.99 -1.73
N LEU A 51 -5.75 -1.98 -0.87
CA LEU A 51 -5.71 -3.41 -1.21
C LEU A 51 -6.86 -3.79 -2.14
N GLN A 52 -8.05 -3.27 -1.89
CA GLN A 52 -9.21 -3.48 -2.76
C GLN A 52 -8.95 -2.93 -4.16
N GLU A 53 -8.42 -1.69 -4.25
CA GLU A 53 -8.04 -1.11 -5.54
C GLU A 53 -6.95 -1.93 -6.25
N GLN A 54 -5.94 -2.40 -5.50
CA GLN A 54 -4.90 -3.27 -6.04
C GLN A 54 -5.49 -4.54 -6.64
N LYS A 55 -6.42 -5.19 -5.93
CA LYS A 55 -7.10 -6.41 -6.37
C LYS A 55 -7.93 -6.16 -7.63
N TRP A 56 -8.67 -5.06 -7.67
CA TRP A 56 -9.46 -4.68 -8.85
C TRP A 56 -8.60 -4.46 -10.08
N ARG A 57 -7.49 -3.72 -9.93
CA ARG A 57 -6.52 -3.49 -11.01
C ARG A 57 -5.82 -4.76 -11.44
N LYS A 58 -5.50 -5.68 -10.52
CA LYS A 58 -4.88 -6.97 -10.82
C LYS A 58 -5.86 -7.90 -11.55
N ASN A 59 -7.14 -7.86 -11.18
CA ASN A 59 -8.17 -8.70 -11.78
C ASN A 59 -8.81 -8.10 -13.04
N GLY A 60 -8.30 -6.97 -13.54
CA GLY A 60 -8.77 -6.37 -14.79
C GLY A 60 -10.21 -5.87 -14.76
N PHE A 61 -10.78 -5.62 -13.57
CA PHE A 61 -12.15 -5.11 -13.44
C PHE A 61 -12.14 -3.61 -13.72
N TRP A 62 -12.17 -3.27 -15.01
CA TRP A 62 -12.51 -1.91 -15.44
C TRP A 62 -13.97 -1.70 -15.08
N VAL A 63 -14.22 -0.98 -13.99
CA VAL A 63 -15.52 -0.35 -13.76
C VAL A 63 -15.69 0.71 -14.85
N ILE A 64 -16.11 0.26 -16.03
CA ILE A 64 -16.73 1.09 -17.04
C ILE A 64 -17.92 1.76 -16.36
N LYS A 65 -17.85 3.09 -16.25
CA LYS A 65 -18.98 3.95 -15.95
C LYS A 65 -19.34 4.68 -17.23
#